data_AF-A0A024GXJ2-F1
#
_entry.id   AF-A0A024GXJ2-F1
#
_cell.length_a   1.000
_cell.length_b   1.000
_cell.length_c   1.000
_cell.angle_alpha   90.00
_cell.angle_beta   90.00
_cell.angle_gamma   90.00
#
_symmetry.space_group_name_H-M   'P 1'
#
loop_
_entity.id
_entity.type
_entity.pdbx_description
1 polymer ?
#
loop_
_entity_poly.entity_id
_entity_poly.type
_entity_poly.pdbx_seq_one_letter_code
_entity_poly.pdbx_strand_id
1 'polypeptide(L)'
;MSEYKGATVRVVDEEMARSVFDVRSLLEPVAVARTVERGFDMDRAQAALDRAAGAADEAERSLANRDFHQLLYSNCGNTVLTQMLDGLREQTALISANAWIKQHSWEEEADEHAEILSAARSGDAGRAAELVLNHINSFAARAVGQIAKGQS
;
A
#
# COMPACT_ATOMS: atom_id res chain seq x y z
N MET A 1 -20.10 -21.39 -26.41
CA MET A 1 -19.50 -22.34 -25.45
C MET A 1 -18.44 -21.57 -24.69
N SER A 2 -18.71 -21.28 -23.42
CA SER A 2 -17.79 -20.54 -22.55
C SER A 2 -16.61 -21.46 -22.23
N GLU A 3 -15.43 -21.10 -22.74
CA GLU A 3 -14.20 -21.75 -22.34
C GLU A 3 -13.84 -21.27 -20.94
N TYR A 4 -13.96 -22.17 -19.97
CA TYR A 4 -13.29 -22.06 -18.68
C TYR A 4 -11.78 -21.99 -18.94
N LYS A 5 -11.24 -20.78 -19.06
CA LYS A 5 -9.80 -20.57 -18.89
C LYS A 5 -9.47 -20.98 -17.46
N GLY A 6 -8.78 -22.11 -17.33
CA GLY A 6 -8.28 -22.61 -16.06
C GLY A 6 -7.60 -21.48 -15.30
N ALA A 7 -7.80 -21.45 -13.98
CA ALA A 7 -7.16 -20.46 -13.12
C ALA A 7 -5.64 -20.59 -13.26
N THR A 8 -5.02 -19.77 -14.11
CA THR A 8 -3.57 -19.64 -14.15
C THR A 8 -3.19 -18.95 -12.86
N VAL A 9 -2.48 -19.65 -11.97
CA VAL A 9 -1.86 -19.01 -10.82
C VAL A 9 -0.95 -17.93 -11.38
N ARG A 10 -1.29 -16.66 -11.11
CA ARG A 10 -0.52 -15.53 -11.59
C ARG A 10 0.84 -15.61 -10.89
N VAL A 11 1.88 -15.94 -11.66
CA VAL A 11 3.24 -16.02 -11.14
C VAL A 11 3.64 -14.63 -10.71
N VAL A 12 4.02 -14.48 -9.44
CA VAL A 12 4.64 -13.25 -8.96
C VAL A 12 6.11 -13.34 -9.35
N ASP A 13 6.48 -12.57 -10.36
CA ASP A 13 7.86 -12.34 -10.75
C ASP A 13 8.27 -10.88 -10.52
N GLU A 14 9.55 -10.61 -10.74
CA GLU A 14 10.13 -9.28 -10.57
C GLU A 14 9.49 -8.24 -11.51
N GLU A 15 9.20 -8.62 -12.76
CA GLU A 15 8.60 -7.73 -13.76
C GLU A 15 7.19 -7.29 -13.35
N MET A 16 6.37 -8.23 -12.87
CA MET A 16 5.06 -7.94 -12.33
C MET A 16 5.17 -7.01 -11.12
N ALA A 17 6.10 -7.28 -10.20
CA ALA A 17 6.29 -6.43 -9.01
C ALA A 17 6.65 -4.99 -9.39
N ARG A 18 7.65 -4.81 -10.27
CA ARG A 18 8.06 -3.49 -10.79
C ARG A 18 6.89 -2.76 -11.44
N SER A 19 6.14 -3.44 -12.31
CA SER A 19 4.98 -2.86 -13.01
C SER A 19 3.91 -2.35 -12.05
N VAL A 20 3.61 -3.10 -10.98
CA VAL A 20 2.63 -2.70 -9.97
C VAL A 20 3.10 -1.47 -9.19
N PHE A 21 4.36 -1.47 -8.74
CA PHE A 21 4.90 -0.35 -7.97
C PHE A 21 5.08 0.92 -8.81
N ASP A 22 5.45 0.80 -10.09
CA ASP A 22 5.55 1.95 -11.00
C ASP A 22 4.21 2.68 -11.12
N VAL A 23 3.11 1.93 -11.32
CA VAL A 23 1.78 2.54 -11.41
C VAL A 23 1.33 3.10 -10.06
N ARG A 24 1.63 2.42 -8.94
CA ARG A 24 1.32 2.96 -7.61
C ARG A 24 2.05 4.26 -7.33
N SER A 25 3.34 4.34 -7.63
CA SER A 25 4.15 5.55 -7.46
C SER A 25 3.63 6.74 -8.29
N LEU A 26 2.94 6.49 -9.40
CA LEU A 26 2.29 7.53 -10.20
C LEU A 26 0.91 7.95 -9.65
N LEU A 27 0.12 7.00 -9.16
CA LEU A 27 -1.30 7.21 -8.87
C LEU A 27 -1.58 7.51 -7.39
N GLU A 28 -0.93 6.81 -6.48
CA GLU A 28 -1.22 6.87 -5.05
C GLU A 28 -0.91 8.25 -4.46
N PRO A 29 0.26 8.90 -4.73
CA PRO A 29 0.55 10.24 -4.22
C PRO A 29 -0.51 11.28 -4.63
N VAL A 30 -1.00 11.19 -5.86
CA VAL A 30 -2.06 12.08 -6.38
C VAL A 30 -3.38 11.86 -5.62
N ALA A 31 -3.73 10.60 -5.35
CA ALA A 31 -4.94 10.28 -4.62
C ALA A 31 -4.86 10.70 -3.15
N VAL A 32 -3.69 10.57 -2.53
CA VAL A 32 -3.44 11.00 -1.15
C VAL A 32 -3.53 12.50 -1.01
N ALA A 33 -2.84 13.27 -1.87
CA ALA A 33 -2.92 14.73 -1.87
C ALA A 33 -4.39 15.21 -1.96
N ARG A 34 -5.16 14.64 -2.90
CA ARG A 34 -6.59 14.96 -3.05
C ARG A 34 -7.42 14.59 -1.82
N THR A 35 -7.11 13.48 -1.16
CA THR A 35 -7.82 13.04 0.05
C THR A 35 -7.56 14.04 1.19
N VAL A 36 -6.31 14.47 1.36
CA VAL A 36 -5.94 15.50 2.34
C VAL A 36 -6.65 16.83 2.05
N GLU A 37 -6.64 17.28 0.79
CA GLU A 37 -7.32 18.52 0.36
C GLU A 37 -8.84 18.50 0.58
N ARG A 38 -9.47 17.33 0.43
CA ARG A 38 -10.94 17.16 0.55
C ARG A 38 -11.41 16.88 1.97
N GLY A 39 -10.50 16.65 2.90
CA GLY A 39 -10.79 16.21 4.25
C GLY A 39 -10.46 14.74 4.44
N PHE A 40 -9.59 14.51 5.42
CA PHE A 40 -9.05 13.21 5.77
C PHE A 40 -9.66 12.71 7.09
N ASP A 41 -10.10 11.46 7.11
CA ASP A 41 -10.69 10.83 8.30
C ASP A 41 -9.58 10.37 9.26
N MET A 42 -9.07 11.34 10.03
CA MET A 42 -7.97 11.15 10.96
C MET A 42 -8.24 10.07 12.02
N ASP A 43 -9.47 10.02 12.53
CA ASP A 43 -9.84 9.11 13.60
C ASP A 43 -9.84 7.66 13.12
N ARG A 44 -10.40 7.40 11.93
CA ARG A 44 -10.36 6.06 11.34
C ARG A 44 -8.95 5.64 10.96
N ALA A 45 -8.14 6.56 10.44
CA ALA A 45 -6.76 6.26 10.05
C ALA A 45 -5.89 5.94 11.27
N GLN A 46 -6.01 6.73 12.36
CA GLN A 46 -5.31 6.46 13.61
C GLN A 46 -5.75 5.11 14.20
N ALA A 47 -7.06 4.85 14.25
CA ALA A 47 -7.58 3.59 14.76
C ALA A 47 -7.09 2.37 13.95
N ALA A 48 -6.89 2.51 12.64
CA ALA A 48 -6.31 1.45 11.82
C ALA A 48 -4.83 1.19 12.16
N LEU A 49 -4.02 2.24 12.39
CA LEU A 49 -2.63 2.08 12.83
C LEU A 49 -2.54 1.48 14.23
N ASP A 50 -3.37 1.93 15.17
CA ASP A 50 -3.39 1.39 16.54
C ASP A 50 -3.77 -0.09 16.54
N ARG A 51 -4.74 -0.49 15.70
CA ARG A 51 -5.09 -1.90 15.47
C ARG A 51 -3.92 -2.69 14.89
N ALA A 52 -3.17 -2.13 13.93
CA ALA A 52 -2.02 -2.81 13.36
C ALA A 52 -0.90 -3.01 14.39
N ALA A 53 -0.66 -2.01 15.24
CA ALA A 53 0.34 -2.08 16.30
C ALA A 53 -0.03 -3.06 17.43
N GLY A 54 -1.32 -3.16 17.75
CA GLY A 54 -1.85 -4.05 18.80
C GLY A 54 -2.26 -5.45 18.33
N ALA A 55 -2.09 -5.78 17.06
CA ALA A 55 -2.58 -7.02 16.47
C ALA A 55 -1.94 -8.28 17.11
N ALA A 56 -2.75 -9.32 17.33
CA ALA A 56 -2.29 -10.56 17.96
C ALA A 56 -1.53 -11.48 16.99
N ASP A 57 -1.80 -11.35 15.68
CA ASP A 57 -1.15 -12.13 14.64
C ASP A 57 -0.87 -11.30 13.37
N GLU A 58 -0.15 -11.91 12.44
CA GLU A 58 0.24 -11.26 11.17
C GLU A 58 -0.94 -11.00 10.23
N ALA A 59 -1.98 -11.83 10.28
CA ALA A 59 -3.14 -11.67 9.41
C ALA A 59 -3.96 -10.44 9.83
N GLU A 60 -4.24 -10.29 11.13
CA GLU A 60 -4.93 -9.12 11.68
C GLU A 60 -4.15 -7.84 11.39
N ARG A 61 -2.83 -7.86 11.61
CA ARG A 61 -1.95 -6.72 11.33
C ARG A 61 -1.97 -6.34 9.85
N SER A 62 -1.87 -7.33 8.95
CA SER A 62 -1.95 -7.09 7.50
C SER A 62 -3.29 -6.49 7.09
N LEU A 63 -4.39 -6.94 7.68
CA LEU A 63 -5.72 -6.37 7.43
C LEU A 63 -5.83 -4.92 7.92
N ALA A 64 -5.42 -4.64 9.16
CA ALA A 64 -5.44 -3.28 9.71
C ALA A 64 -4.54 -2.32 8.92
N ASN A 65 -3.37 -2.79 8.47
CA ASN A 65 -2.50 -1.99 7.61
C ASN A 65 -3.16 -1.67 6.26
N ARG A 66 -3.85 -2.65 5.65
CA ARG A 66 -4.60 -2.42 4.40
C ARG A 66 -5.74 -1.41 4.59
N ASP A 67 -6.43 -1.47 5.73
CA ASP A 67 -7.47 -0.50 6.09
C ASP A 67 -6.87 0.92 6.13
N PHE A 68 -5.70 1.08 6.75
CA PHE A 68 -4.98 2.36 6.79
C PHE A 68 -4.65 2.88 5.39
N HIS A 69 -4.00 2.07 4.54
CA HIS A 69 -3.67 2.49 3.17
C HIS A 69 -4.91 2.85 2.36
N GLN A 70 -6.01 2.10 2.48
CA GLN A 70 -7.24 2.42 1.77
C GLN A 70 -7.80 3.80 2.18
N LEU A 71 -7.74 4.13 3.46
CA LEU A 71 -8.18 5.43 3.96
C LEU A 71 -7.38 6.59 3.36
N LEU A 72 -6.09 6.37 3.05
CA LEU A 72 -5.23 7.39 2.43
C LEU A 72 -5.74 7.92 1.09
N TYR A 73 -6.45 7.10 0.30
CA TYR A 73 -6.87 7.48 -1.05
C TYR A 73 -8.40 7.41 -1.29
N SER A 74 -9.17 6.81 -0.37
CA SER A 74 -10.59 6.50 -0.57
C SER A 74 -11.47 7.74 -0.82
N ASN A 75 -11.16 8.88 -0.21
CA ASN A 75 -11.91 10.14 -0.36
C ASN A 75 -11.27 11.12 -1.37
N CYS A 76 -10.43 10.64 -2.29
CA CYS A 76 -9.76 11.48 -3.29
C CYS A 76 -10.70 12.13 -4.33
N GLY A 77 -11.99 11.77 -4.32
CA GLY A 77 -12.99 12.35 -5.21
C GLY A 77 -12.94 11.87 -6.66
N ASN A 78 -12.17 10.82 -6.94
CA ASN A 78 -12.07 10.21 -8.26
C ASN A 78 -12.29 8.69 -8.13
N THR A 79 -13.52 8.26 -8.40
CA THR A 79 -13.90 6.84 -8.27
C THR A 79 -13.11 5.92 -9.17
N VAL A 80 -12.68 6.38 -10.35
CA VAL A 80 -11.85 5.59 -11.27
C VAL A 80 -10.46 5.38 -10.67
N LEU A 81 -9.87 6.43 -10.09
CA LEU A 81 -8.59 6.36 -9.41
C LEU A 81 -8.65 5.42 -8.20
N THR A 82 -9.68 5.53 -7.36
CA THR A 82 -9.91 4.63 -6.23
C THR A 82 -10.00 3.17 -6.67
N GLN A 83 -10.79 2.87 -7.72
CA GLN A 83 -10.94 1.51 -8.25
C GLN A 83 -9.62 0.94 -8.80
N MET A 84 -8.83 1.77 -9.50
CA MET A 84 -7.50 1.36 -9.97
C MET A 84 -6.57 1.02 -8.79
N LEU A 85 -6.55 1.87 -7.75
CA LEU A 85 -5.74 1.67 -6.56
C LEU A 85 -6.16 0.44 -5.76
N ASP A 86 -7.46 0.16 -5.66
CA ASP A 86 -7.97 -1.07 -5.02
C ASP A 86 -7.44 -2.33 -5.72
N GLY A 87 -7.48 -2.36 -7.07
CA GLY A 87 -6.92 -3.47 -7.84
C GLY A 87 -5.40 -3.60 -7.75
N LEU A 88 -4.67 -2.48 -7.60
CA LEU A 88 -3.22 -2.48 -7.36
C LEU A 88 -2.88 -2.94 -5.93
N ARG A 89 -3.74 -2.67 -4.94
CA ARG A 89 -3.58 -3.12 -3.56
C ARG A 89 -3.66 -4.63 -3.46
N GLU A 90 -4.62 -5.26 -4.15
CA GLU A 90 -4.72 -6.73 -4.22
C GLU A 90 -3.46 -7.37 -4.81
N GLN A 91 -2.89 -6.75 -5.85
CA GLN A 91 -1.64 -7.20 -6.46
C GLN A 91 -0.45 -7.01 -5.52
N THR A 92 -0.38 -5.88 -4.81
CA THR A 92 0.65 -5.62 -3.79
C THR A 92 0.59 -6.67 -2.68
N ALA A 93 -0.61 -7.04 -2.21
CA ALA A 93 -0.77 -8.07 -1.18
C ALA A 93 -0.22 -9.42 -1.65
N LEU A 94 -0.47 -9.80 -2.90
CA LEU A 94 0.08 -11.01 -3.49
C LEU A 94 1.61 -10.95 -3.59
N ILE A 95 2.17 -9.83 -4.05
CA ILE A 95 3.62 -9.59 -4.12
C ILE A 95 4.26 -9.72 -2.74
N SER A 96 3.69 -9.07 -1.72
CA SER A 96 4.20 -9.05 -0.35
C SER A 96 4.26 -10.45 0.26
N ALA A 97 3.21 -11.25 0.04
CA ALA A 97 3.15 -12.63 0.52
C ALA A 97 4.22 -13.53 -0.14
N ASN A 98 4.56 -13.28 -1.41
CA ASN A 98 5.57 -14.05 -2.14
C ASN A 98 7.01 -13.57 -1.85
N ALA A 99 7.19 -12.31 -1.47
CA ALA A 99 8.50 -11.71 -1.19
C ALA A 99 9.03 -12.00 0.24
N TRP A 100 8.31 -12.79 1.05
CA TRP A 100 8.70 -13.15 2.43
C TRP A 100 9.13 -11.94 3.29
N ILE A 101 8.43 -10.81 3.15
CA ILE A 101 8.76 -9.58 3.85
C ILE A 101 8.57 -9.81 5.37
N LYS A 102 9.69 -9.81 6.10
CA LYS A 102 9.80 -10.27 7.51
C LYS A 102 9.47 -9.19 8.53
N GLN A 103 9.38 -9.62 9.78
CA GLN A 103 9.03 -8.77 10.93
C GLN A 103 9.79 -7.43 11.06
N HIS A 104 11.07 -7.37 10.68
CA HIS A 104 11.87 -6.15 10.84
C HIS A 104 11.38 -4.99 9.97
N SER A 105 10.72 -5.26 8.85
CA SER A 105 10.19 -4.19 8.00
C SER A 105 8.99 -3.47 8.60
N TRP A 106 8.30 -4.05 9.58
CA TRP A 106 7.09 -3.46 10.13
C TRP A 106 7.36 -2.29 11.05
N GLU A 107 8.45 -2.31 11.82
CA GLU A 107 8.83 -1.19 12.67
C GLU A 107 9.18 0.02 11.79
N GLU A 108 9.95 -0.19 10.73
CA GLU A 108 10.26 0.84 9.74
C GLU A 108 8.99 1.37 9.04
N GLU A 109 8.09 0.48 8.61
CA GLU A 109 6.82 0.88 7.98
C GLU A 109 5.88 1.62 8.95
N ALA A 110 5.88 1.26 10.24
CA ALA A 110 5.07 1.94 11.24
C ALA A 110 5.50 3.41 11.43
N ASP A 111 6.81 3.66 11.45
CA ASP A 111 7.35 5.03 11.51
C ASP A 111 6.98 5.82 10.24
N GLU A 112 7.15 5.22 9.06
CA GLU A 112 6.72 5.83 7.78
C GLU A 112 5.22 6.17 7.78
N HIS A 113 4.36 5.27 8.28
CA HIS A 113 2.92 5.51 8.38
C HIS A 113 2.58 6.64 9.36
N ALA A 114 3.28 6.72 10.49
CA ALA A 114 3.09 7.80 11.45
C ALA A 114 3.46 9.17 10.85
N GLU A 115 4.55 9.25 10.06
CA GLU A 115 4.92 10.46 9.33
C GLU A 115 3.86 10.87 8.30
N ILE A 116 3.37 9.91 7.49
CA ILE A 116 2.30 10.15 6.51
C ILE A 116 1.06 10.70 7.21
N LEU A 117 0.64 10.05 8.30
CA LEU A 117 -0.54 10.46 9.06
C LEU A 117 -0.36 11.85 9.67
N SER A 118 0.84 12.18 10.14
CA SER A 118 1.16 13.52 10.67
C SER A 118 1.06 14.60 9.58
N ALA A 119 1.59 14.35 8.39
CA ALA A 119 1.48 15.29 7.26
C ALA A 119 0.03 15.46 6.79
N ALA A 120 -0.74 14.37 6.74
CA ALA A 120 -2.17 14.43 6.45
C ALA A 120 -2.93 15.24 7.52
N ARG A 121 -2.58 15.07 8.81
CA ARG A 121 -3.16 15.81 9.94
C ARG A 121 -2.92 17.31 9.86
N SER A 122 -1.74 17.73 9.40
CA SER A 122 -1.41 19.15 9.23
C SER A 122 -2.04 19.77 7.97
N GLY A 123 -2.73 18.97 7.15
CA GLY A 123 -3.27 19.41 5.87
C GLY A 123 -2.20 19.60 4.79
N ASP A 124 -0.98 19.12 5.00
CA ASP A 124 0.10 19.25 4.04
C ASP A 124 0.02 18.15 2.97
N ALA A 125 -0.86 18.37 2.00
CA ALA A 125 -1.12 17.45 0.91
C ALA A 125 0.14 17.12 0.09
N GLY A 126 1.02 18.11 -0.11
CA GLY A 126 2.28 17.93 -0.83
C GLY A 126 3.23 17.01 -0.08
N ARG A 127 3.43 17.29 1.22
CA ARG A 127 4.28 16.44 2.06
C ARG A 127 3.74 15.02 2.21
N ALA A 128 2.42 14.87 2.39
CA ALA A 128 1.79 13.55 2.47
C ALA A 128 2.01 12.75 1.18
N ALA A 129 1.89 13.39 0.01
CA ALA A 129 2.16 12.74 -1.28
C ALA A 129 3.63 12.30 -1.43
N GLU A 130 4.58 13.16 -1.05
CA GLU A 130 6.01 12.82 -1.08
C GLU A 130 6.34 11.64 -0.15
N LEU A 131 5.80 11.64 1.06
CA LEU A 131 6.02 10.58 2.03
C LEU A 131 5.48 9.24 1.53
N VAL A 132 4.27 9.22 0.96
CA VAL A 132 3.70 8.01 0.36
C VAL A 132 4.51 7.51 -0.83
N LEU A 133 5.00 8.41 -1.69
CA LEU A 133 5.89 8.03 -2.80
C LEU A 133 7.17 7.37 -2.27
N ASN A 134 7.79 7.95 -1.25
CA ASN A 134 9.01 7.40 -0.66
C ASN A 134 8.77 6.03 -0.01
N HIS A 135 7.66 5.89 0.72
CA HIS A 135 7.22 4.62 1.30
C HIS A 135 7.05 3.53 0.22
N ILE A 136 6.36 3.84 -0.89
CA ILE A 136 6.17 2.90 -2.01
C ILE A 136 7.51 2.49 -2.61
N ASN A 137 8.41 3.45 -2.85
CA ASN A 137 9.73 3.17 -3.45
C ASN A 137 10.62 2.34 -2.52
N SER A 138 10.61 2.64 -1.21
CA SER A 138 11.30 1.86 -0.17
C SER A 138 10.81 0.41 -0.16
N PHE A 139 9.48 0.22 -0.14
CA PHE A 139 8.86 -1.09 -0.17
C PHE A 139 9.16 -1.85 -1.47
N ALA A 140 9.07 -1.18 -2.62
CA ALA A 140 9.34 -1.76 -3.93
C ALA A 140 10.78 -2.29 -4.02
N ALA A 141 11.77 -1.52 -3.57
CA ALA A 141 13.16 -1.94 -3.57
C ALA A 141 13.38 -3.20 -2.72
N ARG A 142 12.74 -3.27 -1.55
CA ARG A 142 12.78 -4.45 -0.67
C ARG A 142 12.10 -5.67 -1.33
N ALA A 143 10.88 -5.50 -1.83
CA ALA A 143 10.09 -6.58 -2.41
C ALA A 143 10.76 -7.17 -3.67
N VAL A 144 11.17 -6.33 -4.61
CA VAL A 144 11.86 -6.74 -5.84
C VAL A 144 13.17 -7.46 -5.52
N GLY A 145 13.96 -6.92 -4.59
CA GLY A 145 15.22 -7.55 -4.18
C GLY A 145 15.04 -8.94 -3.56
N GLN A 146 13.95 -9.19 -2.84
CA GLN A 146 13.66 -10.51 -2.28
C GLN A 146 13.17 -11.50 -3.34
N ILE A 147 12.31 -11.06 -4.26
CA ILE A 147 11.83 -11.90 -5.37
C ILE A 147 13.01 -12.36 -6.23
N ALA A 148 13.91 -11.44 -6.60
CA ALA A 148 15.10 -11.79 -7.38
C ALA A 148 16.01 -12.82 -6.68
N LYS A 149 16.18 -12.70 -5.36
CA LYS A 149 16.96 -13.67 -4.56
C LYS A 149 16.29 -15.03 -4.44
N GLY A 150 14.95 -15.08 -4.37
CA GLY A 150 14.19 -16.32 -4.29
C GLY A 150 14.10 -17.09 -5.62
N GLN A 151 14.42 -16.44 -6.75
CA GLN A 151 14.47 -17.02 -8.09
C GLN A 151 15.88 -17.52 -8.48
N SER A 152 16.91 -17.23 -7.68
CA SER A 152 18.31 -17.64 -7.88
C SER A 152 18.60 -18.97 -7.19
#